data_AF-A0A662V917-F1
#
_entry.id   AF-A0A662V917-F1
#
_cell.length_a   1.000
_cell.length_b   1.000
_cell.length_c   1.000
_cell.angle_alpha   90.00
_cell.angle_beta   90.00
_cell.angle_gamma   90.00
#
_symmetry.space_group_name_H-M   'P 1'
#
loop_
_entity.id
_entity.type
_entity.pdbx_description
1 polymer ?
#
loop_
_entity_poly.entity_id
_entity_poly.type
_entity_poly.pdbx_seq_one_letter_code
_entity_poly.pdbx_strand_id
1 'polypeptide(L)'
;MPASTPRGWWIMAKLLAARLSKVSSDMLALPLFKDTQPSKLFKELDEALGGLLTRVVSVGDFKGEEGESLLLYPSGIASPRILLVGLGRKDDVDLEKLRVFGGVAVQRAKELKLRKVAVALPRGLDIDPVDQLRAVAEGAMLANYVYSEKSGDMKEREVEELVFVSTALTPGGDETLREVEVVAQAYRIARDLANAPASKMNPARFEEEVRKVFSQLPVDVKVFHREELEKMGMYGIISVGKGSAVPPRLVVLEYRGGEEGSPWYGIVGKGVCFDAGGLGIKTAESMRNMKFDKSGAAYAVGIVYAAARLGLKMNLVAALPLVENLPSGSAYKPGDVIRMFNGKTVEVGHTDAEGRLIMADALAYLAQEYRPRVLVDLATLTGAIVVALGSVMAGLYTNSDDVAKAMEKAAKKTGERVWRMPLVKEYHDLIKSDVADIRNVGVVRSAGAGVAAAFLENFVEGTPWAHLDIAGVAWVKEDGPKKPYYPKGATGFGIRLVLEFLKIYSGS
;
A
#
# COMPACT_ATOMS: atom_id res chain seq x y z
N MET A 1 28.03 -8.43 1.84
CA MET A 1 27.02 -8.08 0.82
C MET A 1 26.05 -9.25 0.74
N PRO A 2 24.74 -9.09 1.01
CA PRO A 2 23.83 -10.22 0.93
C PRO A 2 23.47 -10.53 -0.52
N ALA A 3 23.23 -11.82 -0.74
CA ALA A 3 23.06 -12.48 -2.02
C ALA A 3 21.83 -11.99 -2.83
N SER A 4 21.94 -12.23 -4.13
CA SER A 4 21.06 -11.85 -5.23
C SER A 4 19.56 -11.92 -4.96
N THR A 5 18.93 -10.75 -4.85
CA THR A 5 17.49 -10.53 -5.05
C THR A 5 17.21 -10.38 -6.56
N PRO A 6 16.20 -11.03 -7.16
CA PRO A 6 15.95 -10.92 -8.60
C PRO A 6 15.48 -9.48 -8.96
N ARG A 7 16.15 -8.86 -9.95
CA ARG A 7 15.96 -7.48 -10.46
C ARG A 7 16.29 -6.33 -9.49
N GLY A 8 17.59 -6.18 -9.24
CA GLY A 8 18.33 -4.91 -9.17
C GLY A 8 17.58 -3.65 -8.75
N TRP A 9 17.12 -3.58 -7.51
CA TRP A 9 16.84 -2.30 -6.84
C TRP A 9 17.95 -2.05 -5.83
N TRP A 10 18.86 -1.15 -6.17
CA TRP A 10 19.86 -0.64 -5.25
C TRP A 10 19.78 0.88 -5.31
N ILE A 11 18.81 1.45 -4.60
CA ILE A 11 18.88 2.86 -4.27
C ILE A 11 19.82 2.96 -3.07
N MET A 12 20.97 3.61 -3.24
CA MET A 12 21.83 3.92 -2.11
C MET A 12 21.23 5.11 -1.38
N ALA A 13 20.68 4.90 -0.19
CA ALA A 13 20.28 6.01 0.66
C ALA A 13 21.24 6.18 1.83
N LYS A 14 21.55 7.44 2.17
CA LYS A 14 22.34 7.76 3.35
C LYS A 14 21.87 9.06 3.99
N LEU A 15 21.99 9.12 5.30
CA LEU A 15 21.86 10.34 6.08
C LEU A 15 23.23 10.99 6.22
N LEU A 16 23.31 12.30 6.00
CA LEU A 16 24.54 13.07 6.11
C LEU A 16 24.33 14.32 6.96
N ALA A 17 25.17 14.47 7.99
CA ALA A 17 25.31 15.72 8.73
C ALA A 17 26.38 16.60 8.05
N ALA A 18 25.97 17.56 7.22
CA ALA A 18 26.89 18.39 6.45
C ALA A 18 26.33 19.78 6.13
N ARG A 19 27.25 20.70 5.79
CA ARG A 19 26.89 21.98 5.17
C ARG A 19 26.37 21.73 3.75
N LEU A 20 25.19 22.26 3.44
CA LEU A 20 24.53 22.03 2.14
C LEU A 20 25.40 22.42 0.95
N SER A 21 26.15 23.52 1.05
CA SER A 21 27.05 24.01 0.00
C SER A 21 28.15 23.03 -0.40
N LYS A 22 28.51 22.10 0.50
CA LYS A 22 29.56 21.09 0.29
C LYS A 22 29.02 19.73 -0.17
N VAL A 23 27.69 19.54 -0.23
CA VAL A 23 27.11 18.27 -0.64
C VAL A 23 27.21 18.10 -2.15
N SER A 24 27.97 17.10 -2.57
CA SER A 24 28.09 16.70 -3.98
C SER A 24 26.90 15.84 -4.38
N SER A 25 26.09 16.32 -5.31
CA SER A 25 24.96 15.63 -5.95
C SER A 25 24.68 16.24 -7.32
N ASP A 26 23.82 15.63 -8.14
CA ASP A 26 23.37 16.21 -9.42
C ASP A 26 22.34 17.34 -9.23
N MET A 27 21.64 17.32 -8.08
CA MET A 27 20.64 18.28 -7.67
C MET A 27 20.42 18.24 -6.16
N LEU A 28 20.39 19.42 -5.53
CA LEU A 28 20.02 19.61 -4.13
C LEU A 28 18.59 20.14 -4.03
N ALA A 29 17.68 19.38 -3.42
CA ALA A 29 16.32 19.81 -3.12
C ALA A 29 16.24 20.51 -1.75
N LEU A 30 15.61 21.68 -1.72
CA LEU A 30 15.50 22.56 -0.55
C LEU A 30 14.04 22.87 -0.23
N PRO A 31 13.59 22.62 1.02
CA PRO A 31 12.28 23.04 1.46
C PRO A 31 12.28 24.53 1.83
N LEU A 32 11.26 25.26 1.40
CA LEU A 32 11.03 26.68 1.73
C LEU A 32 9.60 26.90 2.22
N PHE A 33 9.42 27.80 3.18
CA PHE A 33 8.10 28.17 3.72
C PHE A 33 7.67 29.55 3.20
N LYS A 34 6.36 29.76 3.05
CA LYS A 34 5.76 30.95 2.45
C LYS A 34 6.03 32.26 3.19
N ASP A 35 5.99 32.22 4.52
CA ASP A 35 5.91 33.44 5.36
C ASP A 35 7.01 33.51 6.44
N THR A 36 8.08 32.74 6.30
CA THR A 36 9.14 32.72 7.31
C THR A 36 10.32 33.58 6.94
N GLN A 37 10.89 34.27 7.92
CA GLN A 37 12.26 34.75 7.82
C GLN A 37 13.16 33.60 7.34
N PRO A 38 14.16 33.88 6.48
CA PRO A 38 15.10 32.89 6.00
C PRO A 38 15.60 31.99 7.13
N SER A 39 15.36 30.68 7.02
CA SER A 39 15.85 29.73 8.01
C SER A 39 17.38 29.83 8.10
N LYS A 40 17.98 29.39 9.21
CA LYS A 40 19.45 29.36 9.33
C LYS A 40 20.09 28.60 8.15
N LEU A 41 19.42 27.53 7.70
CA LEU A 41 19.80 26.73 6.53
C LEU A 41 19.76 27.54 5.23
N PHE A 42 18.72 28.35 5.05
CA PHE A 42 18.60 29.26 3.91
C PHE A 42 19.74 30.27 3.92
N LYS A 43 19.97 30.97 5.05
CA LYS A 43 20.99 32.02 5.14
C LYS A 43 22.40 31.49 4.84
N GLU A 44 22.77 30.36 5.46
CA GLU A 44 24.08 29.73 5.24
C GLU A 44 24.31 29.35 3.78
N LEU A 45 23.29 28.81 3.12
CA LEU A 45 23.40 28.45 1.71
C LEU A 45 23.38 29.69 0.81
N ASP A 46 22.55 30.68 1.11
CA ASP A 46 22.42 31.90 0.32
C ASP A 46 23.70 32.76 0.36
N GLU A 47 24.40 32.79 1.50
CA GLU A 47 25.73 33.37 1.61
C GLU A 47 26.73 32.70 0.66
N ALA A 48 26.74 31.36 0.61
CA ALA A 48 27.58 30.61 -0.33
C ALA A 48 27.20 30.83 -1.81
N LEU A 49 25.96 31.26 -2.07
CA LEU A 49 25.42 31.55 -3.40
C LEU A 49 25.47 33.04 -3.77
N GLY A 50 26.05 33.90 -2.93
CA GLY A 50 26.11 35.34 -3.18
C GLY A 50 24.74 36.02 -3.23
N GLY A 51 23.78 35.56 -2.42
CA GLY A 51 22.45 36.16 -2.29
C GLY A 51 21.44 35.75 -3.37
N LEU A 52 21.71 34.67 -4.13
CA LEU A 52 20.85 34.19 -5.21
C LEU A 52 19.43 33.84 -4.72
N LEU A 53 19.29 33.12 -3.61
CA LEU A 53 18.00 32.69 -3.08
C LEU A 53 17.21 33.89 -2.58
N THR A 54 17.86 34.82 -1.87
CA THR A 54 17.22 36.08 -1.47
C THR A 54 16.73 36.87 -2.70
N ARG A 55 17.53 36.92 -3.77
CA ARG A 55 17.13 37.60 -5.01
C ARG A 55 15.88 36.98 -5.62
N VAL A 56 15.87 35.66 -5.80
CA VAL A 56 14.73 34.89 -6.35
C VAL A 56 13.44 35.16 -5.55
N VAL A 57 13.52 35.16 -4.22
CA VAL A 57 12.37 35.47 -3.36
C VAL A 57 11.97 36.94 -3.49
N SER A 58 12.93 37.88 -3.51
CA SER A 58 12.66 39.32 -3.54
C SER A 58 12.00 39.81 -4.84
N VAL A 59 12.29 39.17 -5.98
CA VAL A 59 11.67 39.49 -7.28
C VAL A 59 10.32 38.79 -7.47
N GLY A 60 9.97 37.85 -6.57
CA GLY A 60 8.68 37.15 -6.58
C GLY A 60 8.62 35.90 -7.45
N ASP A 61 9.76 35.42 -7.97
CA ASP A 61 9.86 34.19 -8.78
C ASP A 61 9.61 32.91 -7.97
N PHE A 62 9.74 33.00 -6.65
CA PHE A 62 9.41 31.92 -5.73
C PHE A 62 8.87 32.47 -4.41
N LYS A 63 7.69 32.00 -4.01
CA LYS A 63 7.00 32.48 -2.80
C LYS A 63 7.00 31.47 -1.66
N GLY A 64 7.34 30.20 -1.90
CA GLY A 64 7.24 29.13 -0.91
C GLY A 64 5.82 28.59 -0.75
N GLU A 65 4.94 28.80 -1.74
CA GLU A 65 3.57 28.28 -1.71
C GLU A 65 3.55 26.75 -1.81
N GLU A 66 2.52 26.13 -1.23
CA GLU A 66 2.38 24.68 -1.28
C GLU A 66 2.30 24.19 -2.72
N GLY A 67 3.20 23.26 -3.08
CA GLY A 67 3.27 22.70 -4.44
C GLY A 67 4.07 23.55 -5.44
N GLU A 68 4.55 24.72 -5.05
CA GLU A 68 5.45 25.53 -5.87
C GLU A 68 6.83 24.85 -5.96
N SER A 69 7.44 24.82 -7.15
CA SER A 69 8.81 24.37 -7.30
C SER A 69 9.56 25.18 -8.34
N LEU A 70 10.85 25.43 -8.08
CA LEU A 70 11.71 26.20 -8.98
C LEU A 70 13.10 25.58 -9.09
N LEU A 71 13.54 25.32 -10.31
CA LEU A 71 14.86 24.79 -10.60
C LEU A 71 15.85 25.93 -10.90
N LEU A 72 16.94 25.96 -10.15
CA LEU A 72 18.02 26.94 -10.27
C LEU A 72 19.33 26.26 -10.67
N TYR A 73 20.20 27.03 -11.34
CA TYR A 73 21.53 26.60 -11.79
C TYR A 73 22.60 27.46 -11.12
N PRO A 74 22.91 27.22 -9.83
CA PRO A 74 23.85 28.02 -9.07
C PRO A 74 25.31 27.79 -9.51
N SER A 75 26.18 28.72 -9.13
CA SER A 75 27.63 28.53 -9.05
C SER A 75 28.09 28.65 -7.58
N GLY A 76 29.29 28.16 -7.26
CA GLY A 76 29.88 28.31 -5.92
C GLY A 76 29.52 27.22 -4.90
N ILE A 77 28.73 26.21 -5.28
CA ILE A 77 28.43 25.04 -4.44
C ILE A 77 28.71 23.72 -5.20
N ALA A 78 28.80 22.62 -4.45
CA ALA A 78 29.13 21.31 -5.01
C ALA A 78 28.01 20.64 -5.84
N SER A 79 26.76 21.11 -5.69
CA SER A 79 25.62 20.62 -6.48
C SER A 79 25.32 21.60 -7.64
N PRO A 80 25.27 21.15 -8.91
CA PRO A 80 25.10 22.04 -10.07
C PRO A 80 23.66 22.52 -10.26
N ARG A 81 22.71 22.01 -9.48
CA ARG A 81 21.29 22.39 -9.50
C ARG A 81 20.75 22.50 -8.09
N ILE A 82 19.85 23.46 -7.89
CA ILE A 82 19.01 23.55 -6.69
C ILE A 82 17.56 23.48 -7.12
N LEU A 83 16.79 22.59 -6.49
CA LEU A 83 15.34 22.58 -6.60
C LEU A 83 14.75 23.18 -5.33
N LEU A 84 14.12 24.35 -5.45
CA LEU A 84 13.29 24.90 -4.39
C LEU A 84 11.92 24.21 -4.43
N VAL A 85 11.41 23.83 -3.26
CA VAL A 85 10.06 23.26 -3.12
C VAL A 85 9.34 23.96 -1.97
N GLY A 86 8.16 24.49 -2.26
CA GLY A 86 7.36 25.25 -1.32
C GLY A 86 6.51 24.34 -0.45
N LEU A 87 6.63 24.51 0.87
CA LEU A 87 5.86 23.77 1.89
C LEU A 87 4.64 24.55 2.40
N GLY A 88 4.43 25.78 1.91
CA GLY A 88 3.39 26.67 2.42
C GLY A 88 3.76 27.27 3.77
N ARG A 89 2.75 27.57 4.60
CA ARG A 89 2.96 28.13 5.94
C ARG A 89 3.58 27.10 6.85
N LYS A 90 4.60 27.51 7.62
CA LYS A 90 5.37 26.64 8.51
C LYS A 90 4.50 25.90 9.53
N ASP A 91 3.50 26.58 10.09
CA ASP A 91 2.62 26.02 11.12
C ASP A 91 1.60 25.02 10.55
N ASP A 92 1.41 25.02 9.22
CA ASP A 92 0.54 24.06 8.52
C ASP A 92 1.32 22.85 7.99
N VAL A 93 2.62 22.70 8.32
CA VAL A 93 3.45 21.61 7.82
C VAL A 93 3.22 20.35 8.66
N ASP A 94 2.76 19.29 8.01
CA ASP A 94 2.59 17.97 8.58
C ASP A 94 3.50 16.93 7.89
N LEU A 95 3.44 15.67 8.34
CA LEU A 95 4.21 14.57 7.74
C LEU A 95 3.86 14.32 6.27
N GLU A 96 2.62 14.60 5.85
CA GLU A 96 2.20 14.41 4.46
C GLU A 96 2.90 15.41 3.53
N LYS A 97 2.98 16.69 3.92
CA LYS A 97 3.72 17.70 3.16
C LYS A 97 5.21 17.38 3.04
N LEU A 98 5.80 16.77 4.07
CA LEU A 98 7.18 16.29 4.02
C LEU A 98 7.37 15.12 3.05
N ARG A 99 6.41 14.19 2.97
CA ARG A 99 6.40 13.13 1.93
C ARG A 99 6.25 13.71 0.55
N VAL A 100 5.35 14.68 0.37
CA VAL A 100 5.16 15.37 -0.91
C VAL A 100 6.48 16.02 -1.34
N PHE A 101 7.18 16.72 -0.46
CA PHE A 101 8.48 17.32 -0.74
C PHE A 101 9.52 16.31 -1.22
N GLY A 102 9.71 15.19 -0.50
CA GLY A 102 10.62 14.13 -0.92
C GLY A 102 10.23 13.56 -2.29
N GLY A 103 8.93 13.38 -2.54
CA GLY A 103 8.42 12.89 -3.81
C GLY A 103 8.64 13.86 -4.98
N VAL A 104 8.42 15.18 -4.78
CA VAL A 104 8.69 16.22 -5.80
C VAL A 104 10.17 16.21 -6.20
N ALA A 105 11.07 16.11 -5.22
CA ALA A 105 12.51 16.07 -5.46
C ALA A 105 12.89 14.91 -6.41
N VAL A 106 12.37 13.71 -6.15
CA VAL A 106 12.66 12.54 -6.97
C VAL A 106 11.96 12.56 -8.32
N GLN A 107 10.69 13.00 -8.39
CA GLN A 107 10.02 13.15 -9.68
C GLN A 107 10.80 14.10 -10.60
N ARG A 108 11.21 15.26 -10.08
CA ARG A 108 11.97 16.23 -10.86
C ARG A 108 13.33 15.68 -11.29
N ALA A 109 13.99 14.91 -10.43
CA ALA A 109 15.23 14.23 -10.77
C ALA A 109 15.05 13.22 -11.91
N LYS A 110 13.96 12.43 -11.91
CA LYS A 110 13.65 11.47 -12.97
C LYS A 110 13.38 12.15 -14.31
N GLU A 111 12.64 13.27 -14.31
CA GLU A 111 12.41 14.09 -15.52
C GLU A 111 13.71 14.58 -16.14
N LEU A 112 14.66 14.99 -15.29
CA LEU A 112 15.98 15.47 -15.68
C LEU A 112 17.00 14.34 -15.90
N LYS A 113 16.61 13.07 -15.67
CA LYS A 113 17.46 11.87 -15.79
C LYS A 113 18.71 11.92 -14.89
N LEU A 114 18.56 12.45 -13.69
CA LEU A 114 19.63 12.54 -12.69
C LEU A 114 19.80 11.22 -11.95
N ARG A 115 21.01 10.96 -11.44
CA ARG A 115 21.35 9.71 -10.74
C ARG A 115 21.52 9.91 -9.25
N LYS A 116 22.03 11.07 -8.82
CA LYS A 116 22.31 11.37 -7.43
C LYS A 116 21.60 12.63 -6.96
N VAL A 117 20.70 12.51 -5.98
CA VAL A 117 19.89 13.63 -5.48
C VAL A 117 20.15 13.81 -4.00
N ALA A 118 20.47 15.04 -3.59
CA ALA A 118 20.48 15.42 -2.19
C ALA A 118 19.14 16.07 -1.80
N VAL A 119 18.56 15.68 -0.67
CA VAL A 119 17.30 16.21 -0.17
C VAL A 119 17.53 16.78 1.24
N ALA A 120 17.44 18.09 1.39
CA ALA A 120 17.64 18.75 2.67
C ALA A 120 16.44 18.55 3.59
N LEU A 121 16.68 18.13 4.84
CA LEU A 121 15.64 18.03 5.85
C LEU A 121 15.27 19.43 6.38
N PRO A 122 13.97 19.74 6.51
CA PRO A 122 13.53 21.01 7.09
C PRO A 122 13.95 21.14 8.56
N ARG A 123 13.86 22.36 9.08
CA ARG A 123 14.23 22.67 10.47
C ARG A 123 13.24 23.60 11.14
N GLY A 124 13.19 23.48 12.47
CA GLY A 124 12.37 24.33 13.32
C GLY A 124 10.88 24.02 13.25
N LEU A 125 10.50 22.87 12.69
CA LEU A 125 9.14 22.34 12.75
C LEU A 125 8.90 21.70 14.11
N ASP A 126 7.66 21.73 14.58
CA ASP A 126 7.19 20.98 15.76
C ASP A 126 6.87 19.53 15.38
N ILE A 127 7.88 18.85 14.82
CA ILE A 127 7.83 17.45 14.40
C ILE A 127 9.17 16.85 14.80
N ASP A 128 9.17 15.64 15.36
CA ASP A 128 10.41 14.96 15.71
C ASP A 128 11.34 14.82 14.48
N PRO A 129 12.65 15.14 14.58
CA PRO A 129 13.58 15.04 13.45
C PRO A 129 13.63 13.67 12.78
N VAL A 130 13.40 12.58 13.52
CA VAL A 130 13.33 11.22 12.99
C VAL A 130 12.06 11.03 12.16
N ASP A 131 10.93 11.54 12.62
CA ASP A 131 9.67 11.51 11.85
C ASP A 131 9.75 12.39 10.59
N GLN A 132 10.45 13.53 10.66
CA GLN A 132 10.73 14.35 9.48
C GLN A 132 11.56 13.58 8.45
N LEU A 133 12.67 12.96 8.88
CA LEU A 133 13.50 12.11 8.01
C LEU A 133 12.67 10.99 7.39
N ARG A 134 11.88 10.28 8.20
CA ARG A 134 11.02 9.19 7.73
C ARG A 134 10.07 9.64 6.64
N ALA A 135 9.34 10.73 6.88
CA ALA A 135 8.36 11.25 5.92
C ALA A 135 9.03 11.67 4.60
N VAL A 136 10.13 12.44 4.66
CA VAL A 136 10.86 12.87 3.46
C VAL A 136 11.42 11.66 2.70
N ALA A 137 12.01 10.69 3.41
CA ALA A 137 12.59 9.50 2.80
C ALA A 137 11.53 8.60 2.16
N GLU A 138 10.39 8.39 2.82
CA GLU A 138 9.25 7.65 2.28
C GLU A 138 8.78 8.27 0.97
N GLY A 139 8.55 9.59 0.96
CA GLY A 139 8.15 10.31 -0.24
C GLY A 139 9.13 10.13 -1.40
N ALA A 140 10.43 10.32 -1.13
CA ALA A 140 11.47 10.21 -2.12
C ALA A 140 11.58 8.78 -2.69
N MET A 141 11.68 7.76 -1.82
CA MET A 141 11.87 6.37 -2.27
C MET A 141 10.64 5.81 -2.98
N LEU A 142 9.43 6.14 -2.52
CA LEU A 142 8.19 5.68 -3.17
C LEU A 142 7.96 6.34 -4.54
N ALA A 143 8.42 7.58 -4.73
CA ALA A 143 8.42 8.27 -6.03
C ALA A 143 9.44 7.68 -7.01
N ASN A 144 10.48 7.00 -6.50
CA ASN A 144 11.53 6.43 -7.32
C ASN A 144 11.12 5.16 -8.09
N TYR A 145 9.94 4.61 -7.80
CA TYR A 145 9.43 3.43 -8.49
C TYR A 145 9.18 3.70 -9.99
N VAL A 146 9.59 2.76 -10.84
CA VAL A 146 9.31 2.75 -12.27
C VAL A 146 8.81 1.36 -12.65
N TYR A 147 7.69 1.31 -13.38
CA TYR A 147 7.14 0.08 -13.93
C TYR A 147 6.91 0.22 -15.44
N SER A 148 7.39 -0.74 -16.23
CA SER A 148 7.23 -0.75 -17.68
C SER A 148 7.19 -2.18 -18.22
N GLU A 149 6.22 -2.43 -19.09
CA GLU A 149 6.11 -3.65 -19.92
C GLU A 149 6.57 -3.41 -21.36
N LYS A 150 7.03 -2.18 -21.69
CA LYS A 150 7.45 -1.82 -23.05
C LYS A 150 8.82 -2.40 -23.36
N SER A 151 8.95 -3.06 -24.52
CA SER A 151 10.23 -3.42 -25.11
C SER A 151 10.88 -2.17 -25.74
N GLY A 152 11.88 -1.60 -25.09
CA GLY A 152 12.62 -0.41 -25.59
C GLY A 152 13.17 0.47 -24.46
N ASP A 153 13.82 1.58 -24.83
CA ASP A 153 14.36 2.54 -23.86
C ASP A 153 13.25 3.09 -22.94
N MET A 154 13.41 2.87 -21.64
CA MET A 154 12.52 3.46 -20.64
C MET A 154 12.69 4.98 -20.64
N LYS A 155 11.58 5.70 -20.79
CA LYS A 155 11.56 7.18 -20.75
C LYS A 155 11.99 7.71 -19.38
N GLU A 156 11.68 6.97 -18.32
CA GLU A 156 12.07 7.28 -16.95
C GLU A 156 13.12 6.28 -16.47
N ARG A 157 14.06 6.77 -15.67
CA ARG A 157 15.04 5.96 -14.95
C ARG A 157 14.91 6.23 -13.47
N GLU A 158 15.21 5.22 -12.67
CA GLU A 158 15.28 5.36 -11.21
C GLU A 158 16.54 6.17 -10.85
N VAL A 159 16.43 6.98 -9.79
CA VAL A 159 17.55 7.62 -9.10
C VAL A 159 18.37 6.53 -8.40
N GLU A 160 19.69 6.58 -8.56
CA GLU A 160 20.63 5.57 -8.05
C GLU A 160 21.08 5.87 -6.61
N GLU A 161 21.20 7.15 -6.23
CA GLU A 161 21.63 7.58 -4.89
C GLU A 161 20.76 8.72 -4.35
N LEU A 162 20.22 8.53 -3.14
CA LEU A 162 19.54 9.56 -2.35
C LEU A 162 20.39 9.94 -1.13
N VAL A 163 20.64 11.23 -0.96
CA VAL A 163 21.38 11.75 0.19
C VAL A 163 20.46 12.65 1.00
N PHE A 164 20.01 12.18 2.15
CA PHE A 164 19.23 13.01 3.08
C PHE A 164 20.20 13.85 3.91
N VAL A 165 20.05 15.18 3.86
CA VAL A 165 21.02 16.08 4.48
C VAL A 165 20.38 16.84 5.63
N SER A 166 20.98 16.71 6.80
CA SER A 166 20.73 17.58 7.96
C SER A 166 21.98 18.38 8.28
N THR A 167 21.84 19.55 8.90
CA THR A 167 23.00 20.32 9.42
C THR A 167 23.39 19.92 10.85
N ALA A 168 22.88 18.80 11.36
CA ALA A 168 23.20 18.21 12.67
C ALA A 168 22.89 16.72 12.62
N LEU A 169 23.45 15.97 13.58
CA LEU A 169 23.14 14.56 13.75
C LEU A 169 21.65 14.38 14.06
N THR A 170 21.07 13.33 13.49
CA THR A 170 19.73 12.85 13.83
C THR A 170 19.90 11.50 14.53
N PRO A 171 19.91 11.45 15.88
CA PRO A 171 19.95 10.18 16.61
C PRO A 171 18.84 9.24 16.14
N GLY A 172 19.15 7.95 15.92
CA GLY A 172 18.20 6.98 15.35
C GLY A 172 17.91 7.15 13.84
N GLY A 173 18.57 8.10 13.18
CA GLY A 173 18.33 8.41 11.76
C GLY A 173 18.71 7.29 10.80
N ASP A 174 19.86 6.63 11.01
CA ASP A 174 20.30 5.51 10.15
C ASP A 174 19.38 4.28 10.27
N GLU A 175 18.92 3.97 11.48
CA GLU A 175 17.94 2.91 11.71
C GLU A 175 16.61 3.22 11.02
N THR A 176 16.11 4.45 11.19
CA THR A 176 14.89 4.91 10.52
C THR A 176 15.02 4.85 9.00
N LEU A 177 16.16 5.25 8.44
CA LEU A 177 16.38 5.18 7.00
C LEU A 177 16.36 3.73 6.51
N ARG A 178 17.01 2.82 7.23
CA ARG A 178 16.97 1.37 6.94
C ARG A 178 15.56 0.82 6.99
N GLU A 179 14.74 1.25 7.96
CA GLU A 179 13.33 0.83 8.00
C GLU A 179 12.55 1.30 6.77
N VAL A 180 12.73 2.57 6.38
CA VAL A 180 12.07 3.16 5.21
C VAL A 180 12.51 2.45 3.91
N GLU A 181 13.78 2.08 3.79
CA GLU A 181 14.28 1.29 2.64
C GLU A 181 13.57 -0.06 2.53
N VAL A 182 13.43 -0.78 3.64
CA VAL A 182 12.73 -2.08 3.67
C VAL A 182 11.27 -1.92 3.29
N VAL A 183 10.60 -0.89 3.81
CA VAL A 183 9.22 -0.58 3.46
C VAL A 183 9.10 -0.20 1.98
N ALA A 184 10.02 0.61 1.44
CA ALA A 184 10.02 0.96 0.02
C ALA A 184 10.19 -0.28 -0.89
N GLN A 185 11.03 -1.24 -0.49
CA GLN A 185 11.16 -2.54 -1.17
C GLN A 185 9.84 -3.33 -1.13
N ALA A 186 9.14 -3.32 0.01
CA ALA A 186 7.82 -3.94 0.11
C ALA A 186 6.79 -3.32 -0.84
N TYR A 187 6.76 -1.98 -0.94
CA TYR A 187 5.91 -1.29 -1.92
C TYR A 187 6.27 -1.68 -3.36
N ARG A 188 7.56 -1.82 -3.68
CA ARG A 188 7.99 -2.25 -5.03
C ARG A 188 7.45 -3.63 -5.38
N ILE A 189 7.65 -4.62 -4.50
CA ILE A 189 7.15 -5.99 -4.68
C ILE A 189 5.64 -5.97 -4.88
N ALA A 190 4.92 -5.30 -3.98
CA ALA A 190 3.47 -5.20 -4.02
C ALA A 190 2.97 -4.52 -5.31
N ARG A 191 3.62 -3.43 -5.74
CA ARG A 191 3.27 -2.72 -6.97
C ARG A 191 3.58 -3.56 -8.21
N ASP A 192 4.69 -4.29 -8.25
CA ASP A 192 5.04 -5.17 -9.38
C ASP A 192 4.01 -6.29 -9.54
N LEU A 193 3.65 -6.95 -8.44
CA LEU A 193 2.60 -7.99 -8.43
C LEU A 193 1.25 -7.42 -8.92
N ALA A 194 0.82 -6.27 -8.41
CA ALA A 194 -0.46 -5.67 -8.76
C ALA A 194 -0.50 -5.06 -10.17
N ASN A 195 0.60 -4.43 -10.62
CA ASN A 195 0.68 -3.81 -11.94
C ASN A 195 0.76 -4.84 -13.08
N ALA A 196 1.29 -6.04 -12.81
CA ALA A 196 1.44 -7.09 -13.78
C ALA A 196 0.09 -7.45 -14.44
N PRO A 197 0.05 -7.57 -15.79
CA PRO A 197 -1.14 -8.01 -16.49
C PRO A 197 -1.49 -9.44 -16.09
N ALA A 198 -2.78 -9.80 -16.15
CA ALA A 198 -3.25 -11.13 -15.78
C ALA A 198 -2.56 -12.27 -16.56
N SER A 199 -2.19 -12.02 -17.82
CA SER A 199 -1.40 -12.97 -18.64
C SER A 199 -0.03 -13.32 -18.07
N LYS A 200 0.55 -12.47 -17.21
CA LYS A 200 1.82 -12.69 -16.51
C LYS A 200 1.65 -12.96 -15.02
N MET A 201 0.47 -12.68 -14.47
CA MET A 201 0.19 -12.74 -13.03
C MET A 201 -1.19 -13.34 -12.79
N ASN A 202 -1.38 -14.57 -13.28
CA ASN A 202 -2.50 -15.44 -12.94
C ASN A 202 -2.21 -16.17 -11.59
N PRO A 203 -3.14 -16.96 -11.03
CA PRO A 203 -2.96 -17.61 -9.73
C PRO A 203 -1.66 -18.41 -9.60
N ALA A 204 -1.26 -19.15 -10.64
CA ALA A 204 -0.03 -19.95 -10.63
C ALA A 204 1.23 -19.09 -10.65
N ARG A 205 1.27 -18.06 -11.50
CA ARG A 205 2.42 -17.15 -11.55
C ARG A 205 2.54 -16.32 -10.28
N PHE A 206 1.43 -15.90 -9.70
CA PHE A 206 1.43 -15.17 -8.43
C PHE A 206 2.04 -16.04 -7.31
N GLU A 207 1.65 -17.30 -7.21
CA GLU A 207 2.27 -18.24 -6.26
C GLU A 207 3.79 -18.37 -6.47
N GLU A 208 4.24 -18.58 -7.72
CA GLU A 208 5.66 -18.69 -8.05
C GLU A 208 6.44 -17.45 -7.61
N GLU A 209 5.92 -16.24 -7.86
CA GLU A 209 6.55 -14.99 -7.45
C GLU A 209 6.58 -14.84 -5.93
N VAL A 210 5.51 -15.22 -5.23
CA VAL A 210 5.48 -15.23 -3.77
C VAL A 210 6.56 -16.15 -3.20
N ARG A 211 6.70 -17.36 -3.72
CA ARG A 211 7.77 -18.29 -3.29
C ARG A 211 9.16 -17.68 -3.51
N LYS A 212 9.39 -16.98 -4.64
CA LYS A 212 10.66 -16.29 -4.91
C LYS A 212 10.93 -15.18 -3.89
N VAL A 213 9.92 -14.35 -3.61
CA VAL A 213 10.02 -13.23 -2.65
C VAL A 213 10.47 -13.72 -1.27
N PHE A 214 9.92 -14.85 -0.80
CA PHE A 214 10.17 -15.36 0.55
C PHE A 214 11.27 -16.43 0.64
N SER A 215 11.86 -16.86 -0.47
CA SER A 215 12.87 -17.93 -0.52
C SER A 215 14.11 -17.73 0.38
N GLN A 216 14.38 -16.49 0.81
CA GLN A 216 15.54 -16.13 1.66
C GLN A 216 15.10 -15.44 2.96
N LEU A 217 13.83 -15.58 3.34
CA LEU A 217 13.25 -14.97 4.54
C LEU A 217 12.71 -16.06 5.46
N PRO A 218 12.63 -15.80 6.78
CA PRO A 218 12.08 -16.73 7.75
C PRO A 218 10.54 -16.76 7.68
N VAL A 219 9.99 -17.01 6.49
CA VAL A 219 8.55 -17.06 6.21
C VAL A 219 8.25 -18.40 5.55
N ASP A 220 7.40 -19.21 6.18
CA ASP A 220 6.91 -20.45 5.58
C ASP A 220 5.80 -20.13 4.56
N VAL A 221 5.88 -20.76 3.38
CA VAL A 221 4.94 -20.55 2.27
C VAL A 221 4.19 -21.84 2.00
N LYS A 222 3.03 -21.96 2.62
CA LYS A 222 2.09 -23.07 2.42
C LYS A 222 1.15 -22.75 1.26
N VAL A 223 0.84 -23.75 0.46
CA VAL A 223 -0.10 -23.59 -0.66
C VAL A 223 -1.04 -24.78 -0.69
N PHE A 224 -2.33 -24.46 -0.65
CA PHE A 224 -3.41 -25.43 -0.81
C PHE A 224 -3.92 -25.34 -2.24
N HIS A 225 -3.67 -26.40 -2.99
CA HIS A 225 -4.21 -26.55 -4.34
C HIS A 225 -5.63 -27.10 -4.29
N ARG A 226 -6.25 -27.22 -5.47
CA ARG A 226 -7.66 -27.59 -5.62
C ARG A 226 -8.07 -28.81 -4.80
N GLU A 227 -7.29 -29.88 -4.80
CA GLU A 227 -7.65 -31.11 -4.07
C GLU A 227 -7.66 -30.88 -2.55
N GLU A 228 -6.69 -30.14 -2.02
CA GLU A 228 -6.66 -29.73 -0.62
C GLU A 228 -7.81 -28.80 -0.28
N LEU A 229 -8.10 -27.81 -1.14
CA LEU A 229 -9.25 -26.91 -0.96
C LEU A 229 -10.58 -27.69 -0.90
N GLU A 230 -10.75 -28.71 -1.74
CA GLU A 230 -11.94 -29.56 -1.77
C GLU A 230 -12.06 -30.36 -0.45
N LYS A 231 -10.95 -30.93 0.03
CA LYS A 231 -10.90 -31.64 1.33
C LYS A 231 -11.19 -30.72 2.52
N MET A 232 -10.77 -29.46 2.43
CA MET A 232 -10.99 -28.43 3.45
C MET A 232 -12.39 -27.81 3.38
N GLY A 233 -13.18 -28.09 2.34
CA GLY A 233 -14.51 -27.50 2.16
C GLY A 233 -14.50 -26.02 1.76
N MET A 234 -13.43 -25.53 1.14
CA MET A 234 -13.28 -24.13 0.71
C MET A 234 -13.97 -23.85 -0.63
N TYR A 235 -15.29 -24.09 -0.69
CA TYR A 235 -16.02 -23.99 -1.96
C TYR A 235 -16.29 -22.55 -2.42
N GLY A 236 -16.07 -21.52 -1.60
CA GLY A 236 -16.07 -20.13 -2.05
C GLY A 236 -14.92 -19.87 -3.03
N ILE A 237 -13.70 -20.24 -2.65
CA ILE A 237 -12.50 -20.16 -3.51
C ILE A 237 -12.68 -21.01 -4.77
N ILE A 238 -13.12 -22.27 -4.61
CA ILE A 238 -13.29 -23.20 -5.73
C ILE A 238 -14.36 -22.70 -6.71
N SER A 239 -15.51 -22.25 -6.21
CA SER A 239 -16.65 -21.86 -7.06
C SER A 239 -16.36 -20.61 -7.87
N VAL A 240 -15.62 -19.64 -7.30
CA VAL A 240 -15.20 -18.46 -8.04
C VAL A 240 -14.16 -18.84 -9.11
N GLY A 241 -13.17 -19.65 -8.75
CA GLY A 241 -12.06 -19.99 -9.65
C GLY A 241 -12.37 -21.03 -10.73
N LYS A 242 -13.41 -21.87 -10.58
CA LYS A 242 -13.72 -22.97 -11.52
C LYS A 242 -14.07 -22.51 -12.94
N GLY A 243 -14.28 -21.21 -13.15
CA GLY A 243 -14.47 -20.62 -14.48
C GLY A 243 -13.18 -20.50 -15.29
N SER A 244 -12.01 -20.43 -14.64
CA SER A 244 -10.71 -20.32 -15.31
C SER A 244 -10.09 -21.68 -15.62
N ALA A 245 -9.24 -21.70 -16.67
CA ALA A 245 -8.35 -22.83 -16.95
C ALA A 245 -7.18 -22.92 -15.96
N VAL A 246 -6.87 -21.84 -15.24
CA VAL A 246 -5.85 -21.82 -14.18
C VAL A 246 -6.53 -22.12 -12.84
N PRO A 247 -6.21 -23.26 -12.19
CA PRO A 247 -6.90 -23.65 -10.97
C PRO A 247 -6.72 -22.64 -9.83
N PRO A 248 -7.76 -22.44 -8.99
CA PRO A 248 -7.65 -21.61 -7.80
C PRO A 248 -6.76 -22.27 -6.75
N ARG A 249 -6.25 -21.45 -5.83
CA ARG A 249 -5.39 -21.89 -4.72
C ARG A 249 -5.45 -20.91 -3.56
N LEU A 250 -5.14 -21.39 -2.37
CA LEU A 250 -4.90 -20.54 -1.19
C LEU A 250 -3.41 -20.56 -0.86
N VAL A 251 -2.77 -19.40 -0.86
CA VAL A 251 -1.39 -19.25 -0.37
C VAL A 251 -1.42 -18.71 1.05
N VAL A 252 -0.71 -19.34 1.97
CA VAL A 252 -0.59 -18.93 3.37
C VAL A 252 0.87 -18.65 3.69
N LEU A 253 1.13 -17.46 4.23
CA LEU A 253 2.44 -16.99 4.64
C LEU A 253 2.53 -16.96 6.16
N GLU A 254 3.43 -17.73 6.75
CA GLU A 254 3.65 -17.74 8.19
C GLU A 254 5.00 -17.14 8.55
N TYR A 255 4.99 -15.98 9.21
CA TYR A 255 6.16 -15.37 9.82
C TYR A 255 6.11 -15.56 11.33
N ARG A 256 7.13 -16.22 11.90
CA ARG A 256 7.25 -16.47 13.35
C ARG A 256 8.34 -15.60 13.94
N GLY A 257 8.05 -14.31 14.14
CA GLY A 257 8.99 -13.34 14.70
C GLY A 257 8.90 -13.16 16.22
N GLY A 258 7.80 -13.62 16.83
CA GLY A 258 7.59 -13.56 18.28
C GLY A 258 8.27 -14.72 19.02
N GLU A 259 8.23 -14.65 20.35
CA GLU A 259 8.63 -15.77 21.21
C GLU A 259 7.64 -16.94 21.07
N GLU A 260 8.06 -18.13 21.48
CA GLU A 260 7.19 -19.31 21.49
C GLU A 260 5.90 -19.02 22.29
N GLY A 261 4.75 -19.38 21.73
CA GLY A 261 3.44 -19.09 22.32
C GLY A 261 2.91 -17.67 22.08
N SER A 262 3.66 -16.78 21.42
CA SER A 262 3.15 -15.45 21.05
C SER A 262 1.89 -15.55 20.18
N PRO A 263 0.90 -14.66 20.38
CA PRO A 263 -0.33 -14.69 19.60
C PRO A 263 -0.07 -14.36 18.14
N TRP A 264 -0.93 -14.87 17.26
CA TRP A 264 -0.95 -14.52 15.85
C TRP A 264 -1.64 -13.19 15.59
N TYR A 265 -1.19 -12.51 14.54
CA TYR A 265 -1.88 -11.42 13.88
C TYR A 265 -2.20 -11.88 12.45
N GLY A 266 -3.45 -11.78 12.03
CA GLY A 266 -3.90 -12.35 10.76
C GLY A 266 -4.16 -11.28 9.70
N ILE A 267 -3.73 -11.55 8.47
CA ILE A 267 -3.97 -10.70 7.30
C ILE A 267 -4.66 -11.50 6.20
N VAL A 268 -5.69 -10.96 5.57
CA VAL A 268 -6.26 -11.54 4.34
C VAL A 268 -6.20 -10.52 3.21
N GLY A 269 -5.70 -10.91 2.04
CA GLY A 269 -5.63 -10.03 0.88
C GLY A 269 -6.42 -10.57 -0.31
N LYS A 270 -7.38 -9.80 -0.84
CA LYS A 270 -8.16 -10.20 -2.03
C LYS A 270 -7.24 -10.46 -3.23
N GLY A 271 -7.30 -11.67 -3.77
CA GLY A 271 -6.39 -12.17 -4.82
C GLY A 271 -7.08 -12.54 -6.13
N VAL A 272 -8.03 -11.73 -6.61
CA VAL A 272 -8.64 -11.96 -7.93
C VAL A 272 -7.69 -11.46 -9.01
N CYS A 273 -6.95 -12.38 -9.63
CA CYS A 273 -5.89 -12.06 -10.59
C CYS A 273 -6.41 -11.37 -11.86
N PHE A 274 -7.65 -11.70 -12.22
CA PHE A 274 -8.47 -10.99 -13.20
C PHE A 274 -9.94 -11.20 -12.90
N ASP A 275 -10.71 -10.11 -12.94
CA ASP A 275 -12.15 -10.12 -12.69
C ASP A 275 -12.92 -9.68 -13.93
N ALA A 276 -13.55 -10.64 -14.62
CA ALA A 276 -14.50 -10.36 -15.69
C ALA A 276 -15.94 -10.23 -15.17
N GLY A 277 -16.18 -10.55 -13.89
CA GLY A 277 -17.49 -10.66 -13.25
C GLY A 277 -18.16 -12.03 -13.35
N GLY A 278 -17.52 -13.01 -13.98
CA GLY A 278 -18.13 -14.32 -14.23
C GLY A 278 -19.32 -14.22 -15.19
N LEU A 279 -20.44 -14.87 -14.87
CA LEU A 279 -21.67 -14.79 -15.70
C LEU A 279 -22.38 -13.43 -15.58
N GLY A 280 -22.27 -12.77 -14.43
CA GLY A 280 -22.59 -11.36 -14.22
C GLY A 280 -21.52 -10.44 -14.84
N ILE A 281 -21.32 -10.58 -16.15
CA ILE A 281 -20.19 -10.01 -16.86
C ILE A 281 -20.13 -8.48 -16.75
N LYS A 282 -18.93 -7.95 -16.51
CA LYS A 282 -18.68 -6.51 -16.51
C LYS A 282 -18.80 -5.92 -17.90
N THR A 283 -19.15 -4.63 -17.97
CA THR A 283 -19.00 -3.86 -19.22
C THR A 283 -17.52 -3.76 -19.61
N ALA A 284 -17.25 -3.59 -20.91
CA ALA A 284 -15.87 -3.49 -21.42
C ALA A 284 -15.05 -2.38 -20.73
N GLU A 285 -15.69 -1.25 -20.40
CA GLU A 285 -15.07 -0.15 -19.68
C GLU A 285 -14.68 -0.54 -18.25
N SER A 286 -15.62 -1.13 -17.51
CA SER A 286 -15.41 -1.56 -16.12
C SER A 286 -14.38 -2.70 -16.04
N MET A 287 -14.28 -3.55 -17.06
CA MET A 287 -13.36 -4.68 -17.11
C MET A 287 -11.91 -4.28 -17.42
N ARG A 288 -11.68 -3.19 -18.15
CA ARG A 288 -10.37 -2.80 -18.72
C ARG A 288 -9.21 -2.86 -17.71
N ASN A 289 -9.45 -2.43 -16.48
CA ASN A 289 -8.41 -2.33 -15.46
C ASN A 289 -8.42 -3.48 -14.45
N MET A 290 -9.29 -4.48 -14.56
CA MET A 290 -9.52 -5.51 -13.54
C MET A 290 -8.33 -6.44 -13.24
N LYS A 291 -7.17 -6.23 -13.88
CA LYS A 291 -5.89 -6.73 -13.35
C LYS A 291 -5.56 -6.18 -11.96
N PHE A 292 -6.09 -5.02 -11.55
CA PHE A 292 -5.78 -4.46 -10.23
C PHE A 292 -6.49 -5.20 -9.09
N ASP A 293 -7.42 -6.11 -9.39
CA ASP A 293 -8.30 -6.74 -8.40
C ASP A 293 -7.62 -7.79 -7.48
N LYS A 294 -6.32 -8.00 -7.71
CA LYS A 294 -5.37 -8.74 -6.85
C LYS A 294 -4.55 -7.84 -5.93
N SER A 295 -4.85 -6.54 -5.87
CA SER A 295 -4.05 -5.57 -5.09
C SER A 295 -4.04 -5.93 -3.61
N GLY A 296 -5.17 -6.39 -3.05
CA GLY A 296 -5.23 -6.83 -1.65
C GLY A 296 -4.19 -7.90 -1.32
N ALA A 297 -4.13 -8.97 -2.13
CA ALA A 297 -3.14 -10.04 -1.98
C ALA A 297 -1.71 -9.54 -2.17
N ALA A 298 -1.47 -8.70 -3.18
CA ALA A 298 -0.15 -8.13 -3.43
C ALA A 298 0.34 -7.26 -2.25
N TYR A 299 -0.57 -6.54 -1.59
CA TYR A 299 -0.23 -5.65 -0.48
C TYR A 299 0.00 -6.44 0.80
N ALA A 300 -0.75 -7.51 1.03
CA ALA A 300 -0.50 -8.47 2.11
C ALA A 300 0.90 -9.11 1.98
N VAL A 301 1.34 -9.47 0.76
CA VAL A 301 2.73 -9.91 0.50
C VAL A 301 3.75 -8.86 0.93
N GLY A 302 3.52 -7.59 0.57
CA GLY A 302 4.37 -6.47 0.98
C GLY A 302 4.45 -6.31 2.51
N ILE A 303 3.32 -6.42 3.21
CA ILE A 303 3.26 -6.31 4.67
C ILE A 303 4.08 -7.42 5.33
N VAL A 304 3.89 -8.69 4.94
CA VAL A 304 4.64 -9.83 5.48
C VAL A 304 6.13 -9.71 5.17
N TYR A 305 6.48 -9.29 3.95
CA TYR A 305 7.87 -9.05 3.56
C TYR A 305 8.53 -8.00 4.46
N ALA A 306 7.89 -6.85 4.66
CA ALA A 306 8.41 -5.80 5.52
C ALA A 306 8.56 -6.28 6.97
N ALA A 307 7.53 -6.96 7.51
CA ALA A 307 7.58 -7.49 8.87
C ALA A 307 8.76 -8.46 9.08
N ALA A 308 8.94 -9.40 8.16
CA ALA A 308 10.02 -10.38 8.23
C ALA A 308 11.41 -9.74 8.04
N ARG A 309 11.55 -8.78 7.12
CA ARG A 309 12.81 -8.08 6.85
C ARG A 309 13.23 -7.14 7.98
N LEU A 310 12.26 -6.53 8.66
CA LEU A 310 12.47 -5.70 9.85
C LEU A 310 12.70 -6.53 11.11
N GLY A 311 12.36 -7.83 11.08
CA GLY A 311 12.50 -8.70 12.24
C GLY A 311 11.51 -8.36 13.36
N LEU A 312 10.28 -7.95 12.99
CA LEU A 312 9.25 -7.57 13.97
C LEU A 312 8.98 -8.71 14.95
N LYS A 313 8.88 -8.37 16.24
CA LYS A 313 8.74 -9.34 17.33
C LYS A 313 7.30 -9.82 17.51
N MET A 314 6.72 -10.39 16.45
CA MET A 314 5.35 -10.90 16.43
C MET A 314 5.18 -12.07 15.46
N ASN A 315 4.16 -12.89 15.71
CA ASN A 315 3.74 -13.95 14.80
C ASN A 315 2.70 -13.37 13.83
N LEU A 316 2.99 -13.39 12.53
CA LEU A 316 2.12 -12.86 11.49
C LEU A 316 1.75 -13.97 10.51
N VAL A 317 0.45 -14.14 10.26
CA VAL A 317 -0.05 -15.06 9.24
C VAL A 317 -0.84 -14.30 8.19
N ALA A 318 -0.58 -14.55 6.91
CA ALA A 318 -1.36 -13.96 5.82
C ALA A 318 -1.93 -15.02 4.89
N ALA A 319 -3.22 -14.90 4.54
CA ALA A 319 -3.91 -15.76 3.58
C ALA A 319 -4.24 -14.99 2.29
N LEU A 320 -3.86 -15.58 1.15
CA LEU A 320 -4.01 -15.01 -0.18
C LEU A 320 -4.85 -15.98 -1.03
N PRO A 321 -6.18 -15.85 -1.06
CA PRO A 321 -7.02 -16.64 -1.96
C PRO A 321 -6.83 -16.14 -3.40
N LEU A 322 -6.20 -16.96 -4.25
CA LEU A 322 -5.84 -16.60 -5.62
C LEU A 322 -6.76 -17.29 -6.63
N VAL A 323 -7.48 -16.49 -7.42
CA VAL A 323 -8.47 -16.95 -8.41
C VAL A 323 -8.45 -16.09 -9.66
N GLU A 324 -9.10 -16.53 -10.74
CA GLU A 324 -9.61 -15.67 -11.80
C GLU A 324 -11.12 -15.88 -11.90
N ASN A 325 -11.89 -14.79 -12.03
CA ASN A 325 -13.34 -14.83 -12.13
C ASN A 325 -13.76 -14.63 -13.59
N LEU A 326 -13.91 -15.73 -14.33
CA LEU A 326 -14.13 -15.73 -15.78
C LEU A 326 -15.46 -16.41 -16.15
N PRO A 327 -16.18 -15.93 -17.19
CA PRO A 327 -17.29 -16.67 -17.76
C PRO A 327 -16.78 -17.93 -18.47
N SER A 328 -17.41 -19.07 -18.23
CA SER A 328 -17.16 -20.32 -18.95
C SER A 328 -18.31 -21.30 -18.75
N GLY A 329 -18.29 -22.44 -19.46
CA GLY A 329 -19.26 -23.52 -19.24
C GLY A 329 -19.19 -24.14 -17.83
N SER A 330 -18.04 -24.04 -17.16
CA SER A 330 -17.84 -24.53 -15.79
C SER A 330 -18.08 -23.47 -14.71
N ALA A 331 -18.39 -22.23 -15.08
CA ALA A 331 -18.61 -21.14 -14.12
C ALA A 331 -19.79 -21.42 -13.18
N TYR A 332 -19.63 -20.96 -11.94
CA TYR A 332 -20.73 -20.86 -10.96
C TYR A 332 -21.77 -19.85 -11.44
N LYS A 333 -22.99 -20.00 -10.93
CA LYS A 333 -24.17 -19.30 -11.46
C LYS A 333 -24.87 -18.52 -10.35
N PRO A 334 -25.55 -17.41 -10.70
CA PRO A 334 -26.55 -16.85 -9.81
C PRO A 334 -27.58 -17.92 -9.42
N GLY A 335 -27.90 -18.01 -8.14
CA GLY A 335 -28.75 -19.05 -7.53
C GLY A 335 -27.99 -20.26 -7.00
N ASP A 336 -26.70 -20.45 -7.31
CA ASP A 336 -25.89 -21.51 -6.70
C ASP A 336 -25.83 -21.31 -5.17
N VAL A 337 -25.90 -22.39 -4.40
CA VAL A 337 -25.65 -22.39 -2.96
C VAL A 337 -24.29 -23.03 -2.68
N ILE A 338 -23.38 -22.27 -2.10
CA ILE A 338 -22.00 -22.66 -1.83
C ILE A 338 -21.84 -22.93 -0.33
N ARG A 339 -21.19 -24.04 0.04
CA ARG A 339 -20.79 -24.31 1.43
C ARG A 339 -19.40 -23.75 1.70
N MET A 340 -19.27 -22.86 2.66
CA MET A 340 -18.03 -22.19 3.03
C MET A 340 -17.21 -23.00 4.05
N PHE A 341 -15.95 -22.61 4.26
CA PHE A 341 -15.04 -23.27 5.21
C PHE A 341 -15.63 -23.42 6.62
N ASN A 342 -16.27 -22.39 7.18
CA ASN A 342 -16.91 -22.46 8.50
C ASN A 342 -18.26 -23.22 8.52
N GLY A 343 -18.62 -23.88 7.42
CA GLY A 343 -19.84 -24.66 7.28
C GLY A 343 -21.09 -23.85 6.88
N LYS A 344 -21.05 -22.51 6.92
CA LYS A 344 -22.17 -21.66 6.45
C LYS A 344 -22.44 -21.90 4.96
N THR A 345 -23.70 -21.80 4.59
CA THR A 345 -24.15 -21.83 3.19
C THR A 345 -24.41 -20.42 2.67
N VAL A 346 -23.97 -20.14 1.45
CA VAL A 346 -24.09 -18.84 0.79
C VAL A 346 -24.80 -18.99 -0.55
N GLU A 347 -25.95 -18.35 -0.69
CA GLU A 347 -26.63 -18.19 -1.98
C GLU A 347 -25.94 -17.10 -2.80
N VAL A 348 -25.56 -17.44 -4.03
CA VAL A 348 -24.91 -16.53 -4.97
C VAL A 348 -25.98 -15.68 -5.66
N GLY A 349 -26.16 -14.43 -5.25
CA GLY A 349 -27.04 -13.50 -5.96
C GLY A 349 -26.37 -12.82 -7.16
N HIS A 350 -25.05 -12.60 -7.12
CA HIS A 350 -24.29 -12.03 -8.24
C HIS A 350 -22.85 -12.55 -8.29
N THR A 351 -22.36 -12.93 -9.47
CA THR A 351 -21.00 -13.50 -9.64
C THR A 351 -19.90 -12.44 -9.78
N ASP A 352 -20.26 -11.16 -9.90
CA ASP A 352 -19.35 -10.00 -9.77
C ASP A 352 -19.17 -9.53 -8.31
N ALA A 353 -19.71 -10.32 -7.37
CA ALA A 353 -19.47 -10.19 -5.94
C ALA A 353 -18.64 -11.39 -5.45
N GLU A 354 -17.61 -11.73 -6.22
CA GLU A 354 -16.71 -12.87 -6.06
C GLU A 354 -15.70 -12.67 -4.92
N GLY A 355 -15.18 -11.44 -4.78
CA GLY A 355 -14.09 -11.16 -3.85
C GLY A 355 -14.44 -11.51 -2.42
N ARG A 356 -15.68 -11.24 -2.00
CA ARG A 356 -16.11 -11.56 -0.64
C ARG A 356 -16.24 -13.07 -0.39
N LEU A 357 -16.55 -13.87 -1.41
CA LEU A 357 -16.65 -15.33 -1.29
C LEU A 357 -15.28 -15.95 -1.03
N ILE A 358 -14.27 -15.55 -1.81
CA ILE A 358 -12.92 -16.10 -1.64
C ILE A 358 -12.28 -15.61 -0.33
N MET A 359 -12.59 -14.39 0.09
CA MET A 359 -12.12 -13.81 1.34
C MET A 359 -12.78 -14.46 2.55
N ALA A 360 -14.06 -14.82 2.46
CA ALA A 360 -14.78 -15.51 3.54
C ALA A 360 -14.16 -16.86 3.90
N ASP A 361 -13.78 -17.69 2.91
CA ASP A 361 -13.05 -18.93 3.18
C ASP A 361 -11.71 -18.66 3.86
N ALA A 362 -10.95 -17.67 3.37
CA ALA A 362 -9.64 -17.33 3.92
C ALA A 362 -9.71 -16.72 5.34
N LEU A 363 -10.69 -15.86 5.62
CA LEU A 363 -10.95 -15.30 6.95
C LEU A 363 -11.34 -16.40 7.93
N ALA A 364 -12.28 -17.27 7.54
CA ALA A 364 -12.73 -18.38 8.38
C ALA A 364 -11.57 -19.35 8.69
N TYR A 365 -10.74 -19.65 7.69
CA TYR A 365 -9.53 -20.46 7.88
C TYR A 365 -8.57 -19.85 8.90
N LEU A 366 -8.23 -18.56 8.76
CA LEU A 366 -7.35 -17.91 9.72
C LEU A 366 -7.96 -17.83 11.12
N ALA A 367 -9.26 -17.55 11.23
CA ALA A 367 -9.97 -17.49 12.50
C ALA A 367 -9.91 -18.84 13.25
N GLN A 368 -10.18 -19.95 12.57
CA GLN A 368 -10.21 -21.28 13.18
C GLN A 368 -8.82 -21.84 13.50
N GLU A 369 -7.92 -21.79 12.52
CA GLU A 369 -6.63 -22.50 12.60
C GLU A 369 -5.57 -21.72 13.41
N TYR A 370 -5.61 -20.38 13.35
CA TYR A 370 -4.60 -19.53 13.99
C TYR A 370 -5.13 -18.74 15.17
N ARG A 371 -6.46 -18.52 15.27
CA ARG A 371 -7.12 -17.74 16.32
C ARG A 371 -6.37 -16.43 16.63
N PRO A 372 -6.14 -15.58 15.62
CA PRO A 372 -5.30 -14.42 15.79
C PRO A 372 -5.94 -13.42 16.77
N ARG A 373 -5.11 -12.62 17.42
CA ARG A 373 -5.57 -11.53 18.30
C ARG A 373 -6.36 -10.46 17.53
N VAL A 374 -6.08 -10.32 16.23
CA VAL A 374 -6.81 -9.45 15.32
C VAL A 374 -6.66 -9.96 13.88
N LEU A 375 -7.73 -9.81 13.09
CA LEU A 375 -7.74 -9.98 11.65
C LEU A 375 -7.79 -8.62 10.94
N VAL A 376 -6.97 -8.44 9.91
CA VAL A 376 -7.07 -7.28 9.01
C VAL A 376 -7.17 -7.79 7.59
N ASP A 377 -8.17 -7.35 6.84
CA ASP A 377 -8.26 -7.67 5.42
C ASP A 377 -8.19 -6.44 4.52
N LEU A 378 -7.57 -6.61 3.36
CA LEU A 378 -7.44 -5.59 2.33
C LEU A 378 -8.06 -6.11 1.03
N ALA A 379 -9.07 -5.39 0.53
CA ALA A 379 -9.76 -5.83 -0.67
C ALA A 379 -10.20 -4.64 -1.55
N THR A 380 -9.99 -4.78 -2.85
CA THR A 380 -10.63 -3.95 -3.87
C THR A 380 -12.08 -4.44 -4.04
N LEU A 381 -12.90 -4.23 -3.02
CA LEU A 381 -14.10 -5.04 -2.83
C LEU A 381 -15.33 -4.46 -3.51
N THR A 382 -15.55 -3.15 -3.41
CA THR A 382 -16.81 -2.56 -3.89
C THR A 382 -16.63 -1.30 -4.72
N GLY A 383 -17.39 -1.18 -5.80
CA GLY A 383 -17.59 0.11 -6.47
C GLY A 383 -18.32 1.13 -5.58
N ALA A 384 -19.11 0.65 -4.61
CA ALA A 384 -19.86 1.50 -3.69
C ALA A 384 -18.95 2.35 -2.79
N ILE A 385 -17.82 1.81 -2.30
CA ILE A 385 -16.89 2.64 -1.51
C ILE A 385 -16.23 3.73 -2.36
N VAL A 386 -16.01 3.46 -3.66
CA VAL A 386 -15.48 4.45 -4.60
C VAL A 386 -16.47 5.60 -4.78
N VAL A 387 -17.76 5.30 -4.88
CA VAL A 387 -18.81 6.33 -4.95
C VAL A 387 -18.86 7.15 -3.66
N ALA A 388 -18.69 6.51 -2.49
CA ALA A 388 -18.78 7.17 -1.19
C ALA A 388 -17.56 8.04 -0.84
N LEU A 389 -16.34 7.54 -1.07
CA LEU A 389 -15.09 8.15 -0.58
C LEU A 389 -14.11 8.56 -1.70
N GLY A 390 -14.46 8.29 -2.96
CA GLY A 390 -13.61 8.58 -4.11
C GLY A 390 -12.30 7.82 -4.07
N SER A 391 -11.22 8.51 -4.44
CA SER A 391 -9.84 7.98 -4.42
C SER A 391 -8.98 8.64 -3.33
N VAL A 392 -9.61 9.22 -2.30
CA VAL A 392 -8.95 10.04 -1.27
C VAL A 392 -8.59 9.22 -0.02
N MET A 393 -9.43 8.26 0.34
CA MET A 393 -9.28 7.43 1.54
C MET A 393 -9.97 6.07 1.37
N ALA A 394 -9.51 5.06 2.12
CA ALA A 394 -10.15 3.74 2.15
C ALA A 394 -11.35 3.70 3.13
N GLY A 395 -12.30 2.82 2.87
CA GLY A 395 -13.35 2.50 3.84
C GLY A 395 -12.84 1.53 4.89
N LEU A 396 -13.01 1.87 6.17
CA LEU A 396 -12.71 1.00 7.31
C LEU A 396 -14.03 0.51 7.92
N TYR A 397 -14.24 -0.80 7.93
CA TYR A 397 -15.31 -1.45 8.70
C TYR A 397 -14.67 -2.31 9.78
N THR A 398 -15.27 -2.35 10.97
CA THR A 398 -14.74 -3.14 12.08
C THR A 398 -15.81 -3.43 13.12
N ASN A 399 -15.66 -4.58 13.78
CA ASN A 399 -16.46 -5.01 14.93
C ASN A 399 -15.85 -4.57 16.28
N SER A 400 -14.75 -3.80 16.28
CA SER A 400 -14.01 -3.41 17.47
C SER A 400 -13.63 -1.92 17.47
N ASP A 401 -14.04 -1.21 18.53
CA ASP A 401 -13.69 0.20 18.72
C ASP A 401 -12.18 0.41 18.93
N ASP A 402 -11.50 -0.55 19.55
CA ASP A 402 -10.06 -0.46 19.80
C ASP A 402 -9.27 -0.63 18.51
N VAL A 403 -9.71 -1.55 17.64
CA VAL A 403 -9.15 -1.70 16.30
C VAL A 403 -9.38 -0.42 15.47
N ALA A 404 -10.58 0.17 15.54
CA ALA A 404 -10.88 1.44 14.87
C ALA A 404 -9.91 2.56 15.30
N LYS A 405 -9.78 2.79 16.61
CA LYS A 405 -8.91 3.85 17.17
C LYS A 405 -7.44 3.63 16.79
N ALA A 406 -6.95 2.40 16.85
CA ALA A 406 -5.59 2.08 16.46
C ALA A 406 -5.35 2.32 14.95
N MET A 407 -6.30 1.93 14.09
CA MET A 407 -6.23 2.19 12.65
C MET A 407 -6.26 3.69 12.31
N GLU A 408 -7.12 4.47 12.96
CA GLU A 408 -7.18 5.92 12.76
C GLU A 408 -5.88 6.61 13.19
N LYS A 409 -5.28 6.16 14.31
CA LYS A 409 -3.97 6.65 14.75
C LYS A 409 -2.87 6.29 13.74
N ALA A 410 -2.85 5.05 13.26
CA ALA A 410 -1.91 4.60 12.24
C ALA A 410 -2.07 5.39 10.93
N ALA A 411 -3.30 5.65 10.50
CA ALA A 411 -3.61 6.43 9.31
C ALA A 411 -3.10 7.88 9.39
N LYS A 412 -3.24 8.53 10.55
CA LYS A 412 -2.69 9.88 10.78
C LYS A 412 -1.17 9.89 10.65
N LYS A 413 -0.48 8.90 11.21
CA LYS A 413 0.99 8.84 11.18
C LYS A 413 1.54 8.51 9.79
N THR A 414 0.90 7.61 9.06
CA THR A 414 1.37 7.10 7.77
C THR A 414 0.92 7.94 6.56
N GLY A 415 -0.10 8.78 6.73
CA GLY A 415 -0.73 9.53 5.63
C GLY A 415 -1.67 8.67 4.75
N GLU A 416 -1.84 7.38 5.08
CA GLU A 416 -2.77 6.48 4.41
C GLU A 416 -4.14 6.56 5.07
N ARG A 417 -4.95 7.51 4.59
CA ARG A 417 -6.24 7.88 5.19
C ARG A 417 -7.25 6.74 5.10
N VAL A 418 -7.96 6.52 6.21
CA VAL A 418 -9.12 5.65 6.32
C VAL A 418 -10.29 6.42 6.90
N TRP A 419 -11.51 6.00 6.58
CA TRP A 419 -12.72 6.50 7.20
C TRP A 419 -13.53 5.36 7.80
N ARG A 420 -13.86 5.45 9.09
CA ARG A 420 -14.69 4.46 9.75
C ARG A 420 -16.12 4.54 9.22
N MET A 421 -16.52 3.52 8.49
CA MET A 421 -17.86 3.34 7.97
C MET A 421 -18.74 2.61 9.01
N PRO A 422 -20.07 2.87 9.04
CA PRO A 422 -20.96 2.18 9.96
C PRO A 422 -21.10 0.69 9.58
N LEU A 423 -21.11 -0.18 10.59
CA LEU A 423 -21.45 -1.59 10.48
C LEU A 423 -22.54 -1.91 11.51
N VAL A 424 -23.79 -1.83 11.07
CA VAL A 424 -24.97 -1.99 11.93
C VAL A 424 -25.72 -3.27 11.58
N LYS A 425 -26.55 -3.74 12.51
CA LYS A 425 -27.31 -4.99 12.38
C LYS A 425 -28.17 -5.04 11.11
N GLU A 426 -28.71 -3.91 10.68
CA GLU A 426 -29.57 -3.81 9.50
C GLU A 426 -28.84 -4.22 8.22
N TYR A 427 -27.52 -4.02 8.12
CA TYR A 427 -26.75 -4.52 6.98
C TYR A 427 -26.66 -6.05 6.95
N HIS A 428 -26.68 -6.71 8.12
CA HIS A 428 -26.80 -8.17 8.21
C HIS A 428 -28.19 -8.65 7.82
N ASP A 429 -29.23 -7.90 8.16
CA ASP A 429 -30.61 -8.24 7.76
C ASP A 429 -30.78 -8.19 6.23
N LEU A 430 -30.01 -7.35 5.52
CA LEU A 430 -30.03 -7.24 4.06
C LEU A 430 -29.42 -8.42 3.31
N ILE A 431 -28.64 -9.29 3.97
CA ILE A 431 -28.01 -10.47 3.35
C ILE A 431 -28.70 -11.79 3.70
N LYS A 432 -29.91 -11.75 4.27
CA LYS A 432 -30.67 -12.97 4.53
C LYS A 432 -31.06 -13.70 3.23
N SER A 433 -31.03 -15.02 3.27
CA SER A 433 -31.43 -15.91 2.19
C SER A 433 -32.63 -16.76 2.61
N ASP A 434 -33.45 -17.16 1.64
CA ASP A 434 -34.58 -18.09 1.84
C ASP A 434 -34.15 -19.57 1.70
N VAL A 435 -32.97 -19.82 1.11
CA VAL A 435 -32.49 -21.16 0.71
C VAL A 435 -31.09 -21.50 1.23
N ALA A 436 -30.40 -20.52 1.84
CA ALA A 436 -29.08 -20.65 2.44
C ALA A 436 -29.03 -19.83 3.75
N ASP A 437 -27.90 -19.87 4.47
CA ASP A 437 -27.75 -19.08 5.69
C ASP A 437 -27.67 -17.57 5.39
N ILE A 438 -26.97 -17.20 4.32
CA ILE A 438 -26.83 -15.80 3.84
C ILE A 438 -26.72 -15.74 2.31
N ARG A 439 -26.88 -14.54 1.74
CA ARG A 439 -26.63 -14.19 0.34
C ARG A 439 -25.30 -13.45 0.22
N ASN A 440 -24.58 -13.65 -0.90
CA ASN A 440 -23.37 -12.88 -1.16
C ASN A 440 -23.65 -11.42 -1.55
N VAL A 441 -24.88 -11.05 -1.88
CA VAL A 441 -25.28 -9.66 -2.15
C VAL A 441 -26.49 -9.28 -1.32
N GLY A 442 -26.72 -7.98 -1.18
CA GLY A 442 -27.87 -7.47 -0.45
C GLY A 442 -29.15 -7.63 -1.28
N VAL A 443 -30.30 -7.76 -0.60
CA VAL A 443 -31.64 -7.79 -1.23
C VAL A 443 -32.04 -6.44 -1.85
N VAL A 444 -31.29 -5.37 -1.55
CA VAL A 444 -31.43 -4.05 -2.15
C VAL A 444 -30.16 -3.66 -2.90
N ARG A 445 -30.29 -2.80 -3.91
CA ARG A 445 -29.17 -2.32 -4.73
C ARG A 445 -28.23 -1.36 -3.99
N SER A 446 -28.74 -0.64 -3.00
CA SER A 446 -28.00 0.37 -2.23
C SER A 446 -27.12 -0.27 -1.14
N ALA A 447 -26.29 0.54 -0.47
CA ALA A 447 -25.47 0.12 0.67
C ALA A 447 -24.46 -1.01 0.38
N GLY A 448 -24.03 -1.19 -0.87
CA GLY A 448 -23.18 -2.30 -1.29
C GLY A 448 -21.88 -2.49 -0.49
N ALA A 449 -21.27 -1.41 0.00
CA ALA A 449 -20.06 -1.47 0.83
C ALA A 449 -20.36 -2.00 2.25
N GLY A 450 -21.41 -1.50 2.91
CA GLY A 450 -21.83 -1.99 4.24
C GLY A 450 -22.32 -3.43 4.20
N VAL A 451 -23.06 -3.79 3.15
CA VAL A 451 -23.48 -5.18 2.88
C VAL A 451 -22.29 -6.12 2.68
N ALA A 452 -21.25 -5.68 1.96
CA ALA A 452 -20.04 -6.48 1.77
C ALA A 452 -19.29 -6.71 3.09
N ALA A 453 -19.16 -5.67 3.92
CA ALA A 453 -18.56 -5.78 5.24
C ALA A 453 -19.36 -6.70 6.18
N ALA A 454 -20.70 -6.55 6.23
CA ALA A 454 -21.57 -7.42 7.01
C ALA A 454 -21.46 -8.89 6.58
N PHE A 455 -21.34 -9.14 5.26
CA PHE A 455 -21.06 -10.48 4.75
C PHE A 455 -19.74 -11.03 5.30
N LEU A 456 -18.64 -10.27 5.24
CA LEU A 456 -17.33 -10.73 5.72
C LEU A 456 -17.28 -10.97 7.23
N GLU A 457 -17.97 -10.15 8.03
CA GLU A 457 -18.03 -10.29 9.49
C GLU A 457 -18.60 -11.66 9.94
N ASN A 458 -19.39 -12.34 9.10
CA ASN A 458 -19.89 -13.68 9.37
C ASN A 458 -18.79 -14.77 9.39
N PHE A 459 -17.56 -14.44 9.00
CA PHE A 459 -16.46 -15.39 8.80
C PHE A 459 -15.24 -15.10 9.68
N VAL A 460 -15.37 -14.24 10.70
CA VAL A 460 -14.25 -13.89 11.61
C VAL A 460 -14.36 -14.52 13.00
N GLU A 461 -15.41 -15.32 13.27
CA GLU A 461 -15.63 -16.07 14.52
C GLU A 461 -15.52 -15.23 15.80
N GLY A 462 -15.98 -13.97 15.75
CA GLY A 462 -15.91 -13.04 16.88
C GLY A 462 -14.52 -12.47 17.14
N THR A 463 -13.52 -12.81 16.33
CA THR A 463 -12.18 -12.22 16.38
C THR A 463 -12.28 -10.71 16.12
N PRO A 464 -11.56 -9.85 16.86
CA PRO A 464 -11.42 -8.44 16.51
C PRO A 464 -10.94 -8.30 15.07
N TRP A 465 -11.62 -7.49 14.27
CA TRP A 465 -11.43 -7.49 12.83
C TRP A 465 -11.54 -6.12 12.20
N ALA A 466 -10.71 -5.83 11.21
CA ALA A 466 -10.82 -4.66 10.34
C ALA A 466 -10.87 -5.08 8.86
N HIS A 467 -11.88 -4.62 8.15
CA HIS A 467 -11.93 -4.64 6.69
C HIS A 467 -11.57 -3.28 6.12
N LEU A 468 -10.55 -3.28 5.26
CA LEU A 468 -10.12 -2.14 4.47
C LEU A 468 -10.61 -2.32 3.02
N ASP A 469 -11.70 -1.64 2.67
CA ASP A 469 -12.13 -1.53 1.28
C ASP A 469 -11.26 -0.49 0.56
N ILE A 470 -10.27 -0.99 -0.18
CA ILE A 470 -9.25 -0.21 -0.87
C ILE A 470 -9.58 0.01 -2.35
N ALA A 471 -10.79 -0.31 -2.82
CA ALA A 471 -11.16 -0.17 -4.24
C ALA A 471 -10.96 1.26 -4.79
N GLY A 472 -11.10 2.28 -3.94
CA GLY A 472 -10.85 3.68 -4.29
C GLY A 472 -9.37 4.04 -4.40
N VAL A 473 -8.51 3.41 -3.59
CA VAL A 473 -7.14 3.87 -3.31
C VAL A 473 -6.04 2.90 -3.71
N ALA A 474 -6.37 1.68 -4.14
CA ALA A 474 -5.40 0.69 -4.61
C ALA A 474 -4.76 1.06 -5.96
N TRP A 475 -5.33 2.00 -6.70
CA TRP A 475 -4.84 2.38 -8.02
C TRP A 475 -4.86 3.90 -8.19
N VAL A 476 -3.81 4.45 -8.78
CA VAL A 476 -3.74 5.88 -9.11
C VAL A 476 -4.72 6.18 -10.23
N LYS A 477 -5.79 6.91 -9.90
CA LYS A 477 -6.81 7.33 -10.86
C LYS A 477 -6.52 8.70 -11.47
N GLU A 478 -7.09 8.94 -12.65
CA GLU A 478 -6.91 10.21 -13.36
C GLU A 478 -7.56 11.39 -12.61
N ASP A 479 -8.69 11.15 -11.95
CA ASP A 479 -9.44 12.08 -11.11
C ASP A 479 -9.04 12.04 -9.62
N GLY A 480 -8.12 11.14 -9.25
CA GLY A 480 -7.64 11.00 -7.88
C GLY A 480 -6.56 12.01 -7.47
N PRO A 481 -6.22 12.07 -6.16
CA PRO A 481 -5.16 12.92 -5.64
C PRO A 481 -3.82 12.67 -6.37
N LYS A 482 -3.22 13.75 -6.89
CA LYS A 482 -1.91 13.70 -7.58
C LYS A 482 -0.79 13.83 -6.56
N LYS A 483 -0.47 12.72 -5.87
CA LYS A 483 0.68 12.68 -4.95
C LYS A 483 1.96 12.38 -5.73
N PRO A 484 3.07 13.12 -5.52
CA PRO A 484 4.33 12.88 -6.25
C PRO A 484 4.94 11.49 -6.04
N TYR A 485 4.61 10.81 -4.96
CA TYR A 485 5.07 9.45 -4.67
C TYR A 485 4.09 8.34 -5.04
N TYR A 486 3.04 8.68 -5.80
CA TYR A 486 2.07 7.77 -6.40
C TYR A 486 2.33 7.68 -7.92
N PRO A 487 3.30 6.85 -8.35
CA PRO A 487 3.51 6.59 -9.77
C PRO A 487 2.27 5.94 -10.38
N LYS A 488 2.06 6.12 -11.68
CA LYS A 488 0.92 5.53 -12.40
C LYS A 488 0.86 4.01 -12.15
N GLY A 489 -0.31 3.53 -11.71
CA GLY A 489 -0.53 2.11 -11.44
C GLY A 489 -1.00 1.85 -10.01
N ALA A 490 -0.63 0.69 -9.48
CA ALA A 490 -0.89 0.29 -8.11
C ALA A 490 -0.22 1.25 -7.10
N THR A 491 -0.91 1.57 -6.02
CA THR A 491 -0.40 2.50 -5.00
C THR A 491 0.46 1.82 -3.94
N GLY A 492 0.13 0.57 -3.58
CA GLY A 492 0.67 -0.11 -2.39
C GLY A 492 -0.03 0.32 -1.09
N PHE A 493 -1.20 0.96 -1.19
CA PHE A 493 -1.96 1.44 -0.03
C PHE A 493 -2.16 0.35 1.01
N GLY A 494 -1.90 0.66 2.27
CA GLY A 494 -2.14 -0.26 3.38
C GLY A 494 -0.87 -0.88 3.94
N ILE A 495 0.25 -0.87 3.19
CA ILE A 495 1.50 -1.48 3.67
C ILE A 495 2.02 -0.75 4.92
N ARG A 496 2.20 0.57 4.84
CA ARG A 496 2.61 1.36 6.02
C ARG A 496 1.52 1.43 7.07
N LEU A 497 0.26 1.60 6.65
CA LEU A 497 -0.88 1.64 7.56
C LEU A 497 -0.96 0.40 8.46
N VAL A 498 -0.94 -0.80 7.87
CA VAL A 498 -1.10 -2.05 8.62
C VAL A 498 0.13 -2.34 9.47
N LEU A 499 1.34 -2.07 8.98
CA LEU A 499 2.55 -2.21 9.80
C LEU A 499 2.51 -1.30 11.04
N GLU A 500 2.13 -0.03 10.88
CA GLU A 500 2.01 0.91 12.00
C GLU A 500 0.86 0.52 12.94
N PHE A 501 -0.27 0.09 12.38
CA PHE A 501 -1.38 -0.45 13.17
C PHE A 501 -0.94 -1.64 14.03
N LEU A 502 -0.22 -2.60 13.46
CA LEU A 502 0.24 -3.78 14.18
C LEU A 502 1.18 -3.40 15.33
N LYS A 503 2.10 -2.44 15.12
CA LYS A 503 2.96 -1.89 16.19
C LYS A 503 2.11 -1.28 17.32
N ILE A 504 1.20 -0.37 16.98
CA ILE A 504 0.29 0.29 17.94
C ILE A 504 -0.56 -0.74 18.72
N TYR A 505 -1.16 -1.70 18.02
CA TYR A 505 -2.14 -2.63 18.59
C TYR A 505 -1.50 -3.75 19.42
N SER A 506 -0.29 -4.18 19.05
CA SER A 506 0.49 -5.13 19.84
C SER A 506 1.20 -4.48 21.04
N GLY A 507 1.33 -3.15 21.04
CA GLY A 507 2.07 -2.39 22.05
C GLY A 507 3.59 -2.47 21.87
N SER A 508 4.06 -2.66 20.63
CA SER A 508 5.48 -2.79 20.26
C SER A 508 6.06 -1.58 19.53
#